data_AF-A0A6V8PDN2-F1
#
_entry.id   AF-A0A6V8PDN2-F1
#
_cell.length_a   1.000
_cell.length_b   1.000
_cell.length_c   1.000
_cell.angle_alpha   90.00
_cell.angle_beta   90.00
_cell.angle_gamma   90.00
#
_symmetry.space_group_name_H-M   'P 1'
#
loop_
_entity.id
_entity.type
_entity.pdbx_description
1 polymer ?
#
loop_
_entity_poly.entity_id
_entity_poly.type
_entity_poly.pdbx_seq_one_letter_code
_entity_poly.pdbx_strand_id
1 'polypeptide(L)' 'VPESVRLPLKYYQTNTANTLNLLETMMACGARNFIFSSTAAVYGIAETMPVNESAPMNPINPSQ' A
#
# COMPACT_ATOMS: atom_id res chain seq x y z
N VAL A 1 1.32 7.96 18.40
CA VAL A 1 0.54 7.07 17.51
C VAL A 1 0.52 7.66 16.12
N PRO A 2 0.96 6.93 15.07
CA PRO A 2 0.95 7.41 13.69
C PRO A 2 -0.45 7.87 13.25
N GLU A 3 -0.53 8.84 12.33
CA GLU A 3 -1.81 9.36 11.82
C GLU A 3 -2.63 8.24 11.13
N SER A 4 -1.98 7.31 10.42
CA SER A 4 -2.63 6.16 9.78
C SER A 4 -3.34 5.22 10.76
N VAL A 5 -2.80 5.07 11.96
CA VAL A 5 -3.42 4.28 13.04
C VAL A 5 -4.56 5.06 13.69
N ARG A 6 -4.46 6.39 13.77
CA ARG A 6 -5.50 7.26 14.35
C ARG A 6 -6.69 7.47 13.41
N LEU A 7 -6.45 7.49 12.10
CA LEU A 7 -7.43 7.80 11.06
C LEU A 7 -7.44 6.70 9.97
N PRO A 8 -7.71 5.43 10.31
CA PRO A 8 -7.58 4.31 9.38
C PRO A 8 -8.43 4.51 8.11
N LEU A 9 -9.65 5.01 8.25
CA LEU A 9 -10.55 5.24 7.09
C LEU A 9 -10.00 6.25 6.08
N LYS A 10 -9.30 7.30 6.55
CA LYS A 10 -8.66 8.28 5.67
C LYS A 10 -7.58 7.64 4.81
N TYR A 11 -6.82 6.71 5.38
CA TYR A 11 -5.75 5.99 4.69
C TYR A 11 -6.30 4.91 3.77
N TYR A 12 -7.36 4.19 4.14
CA TYR A 12 -8.08 3.32 3.22
C TYR A 12 -8.64 4.08 2.01
N GLN A 13 -9.23 5.26 2.24
CA GLN A 13 -9.73 6.10 1.16
C GLN A 13 -8.60 6.49 0.20
N THR A 14 -7.45 6.91 0.73
CA THR A 14 -6.36 7.46 -0.08
C THR A 14 -5.53 6.38 -0.76
N ASN A 15 -5.14 5.34 -0.03
CA ASN A 15 -4.21 4.32 -0.53
C ASN A 15 -4.91 3.21 -1.31
N THR A 16 -6.17 2.92 -1.00
CA THR A 16 -6.93 1.85 -1.66
C THR A 16 -7.98 2.42 -2.62
N ALA A 17 -8.96 3.16 -2.11
CA ALA A 17 -10.10 3.59 -2.94
C ALA A 17 -9.69 4.57 -4.04
N ASN A 18 -8.87 5.59 -3.73
CA ASN A 18 -8.42 6.54 -4.73
C ASN A 18 -7.45 5.90 -5.74
N THR A 19 -6.62 4.94 -5.31
CA THR A 19 -5.78 4.16 -6.23
C THR A 19 -6.65 3.36 -7.21
N LEU A 20 -7.74 2.74 -6.74
CA LEU A 20 -8.69 2.05 -7.62
C LEU A 20 -9.31 3.02 -8.65
N ASN A 21 -9.82 4.17 -8.19
CA ASN A 21 -10.41 5.19 -9.06
C ASN A 21 -9.41 5.68 -10.12
N LEU A 22 -8.13 5.84 -9.73
CA LEU A 22 -7.05 6.20 -10.66
C LEU A 22 -6.85 5.10 -11.71
N LEU A 23 -6.76 3.83 -11.30
CA LEU A 23 -6.59 2.71 -12.22
C LEU A 23 -7.76 2.58 -13.20
N GLU A 24 -8.99 2.78 -12.74
CA GLU A 24 -10.19 2.82 -13.61
C GLU A 24 -10.09 3.92 -14.66
N THR A 25 -9.68 5.12 -14.23
CA THR A 25 -9.48 6.27 -15.14
C THR A 25 -8.34 6.00 -16.13
N MET A 26 -7.23 5.43 -15.67
CA MET A 26 -6.10 5.05 -16.53
C MET A 26 -6.53 4.05 -17.61
N MET A 27 -7.36 3.06 -17.25
CA MET A 27 -7.93 2.12 -18.23
C MET A 27 -8.80 2.84 -19.27
N ALA A 28 -9.68 3.75 -18.83
CA ALA A 28 -10.55 4.52 -19.73
C ALA A 28 -9.76 5.43 -20.69
N CYS A 29 -8.61 5.96 -20.25
CA CYS A 29 -7.74 6.81 -21.06
C CYS A 29 -6.67 6.04 -21.85
N GLY A 30 -6.60 4.70 -21.73
CA GLY A 30 -5.61 3.87 -22.42
C GLY A 30 -4.18 3.97 -21.86
N ALA A 31 -4.01 4.48 -20.64
CA ALA A 31 -2.72 4.49 -19.95
C ALA A 31 -2.38 3.09 -19.43
N ARG A 32 -1.25 2.52 -19.87
CA ARG A 32 -0.90 1.10 -19.61
C ARG A 32 0.15 0.88 -18.53
N ASN A 33 0.89 1.92 -18.15
CA ASN A 33 1.99 1.82 -17.22
C ASN A 33 1.65 2.55 -15.92
N PHE A 34 1.79 1.85 -14.80
CA PHE A 34 1.57 2.36 -13.46
C PHE A 34 2.73 1.93 -12.57
N ILE A 35 3.37 2.88 -11.89
CA ILE A 35 4.40 2.61 -10.89
C ILE A 35 3.83 2.99 -9.54
N PHE A 36 3.67 2.00 -8.66
CA PHE A 36 3.16 2.19 -7.31
C PHE A 36 4.31 2.23 -6.30
N SER A 37 4.40 3.32 -5.54
CA SER A 37 5.36 3.44 -4.45
C SER A 37 4.84 2.71 -3.20
N SER A 38 5.07 1.40 -3.15
CA SER A 38 4.78 0.59 -1.95
C SER A 38 5.76 0.90 -0.80
N THR A 39 5.60 0.20 0.33
CA THR A 39 6.44 0.35 1.53
C THR A 39 6.87 -1.01 2.08
N ALA A 40 8.08 -1.11 2.62
CA ALA A 40 8.55 -2.30 3.34
C ALA A 40 7.72 -2.61 4.60
N ALA A 41 6.88 -1.67 5.06
CA ALA A 41 5.96 -1.90 6.16
C ALA A 41 4.93 -3.01 5.89
N VAL A 42 4.72 -3.42 4.62
CA VAL A 42 3.89 -4.57 4.26
C VAL A 42 4.39 -5.89 4.85
N TYR A 43 5.70 -5.99 5.15
CA TYR A 43 6.30 -7.19 5.74
C TYR A 43 6.18 -7.22 7.28
N GLY A 44 5.73 -6.13 7.91
CA GLY A 44 5.59 -6.07 9.37
C GLY A 44 6.90 -6.30 10.11
N ILE A 45 6.89 -7.24 11.06
CA ILE A 45 8.09 -7.65 11.81
C ILE A 45 8.74 -8.80 11.05
N ALA A 46 9.86 -8.52 10.39
CA ALA A 46 10.56 -9.53 9.60
C ALA A 46 11.20 -10.60 10.50
N GLU A 47 10.99 -11.87 10.14
CA GLU A 47 11.60 -13.02 10.81
C GLU A 47 13.07 -13.25 10.39
N THR A 48 13.43 -12.80 9.19
CA THR A 48 14.76 -12.98 8.59
C THR A 48 15.28 -11.68 8.00
N MET A 49 16.61 -11.51 8.00
CA MET A 49 17.29 -10.31 7.50
C MET A 49 18.49 -10.71 6.63
N PRO A 50 18.65 -10.14 5.41
CA PRO A 50 17.81 -9.12 4.78
C PRO A 50 16.43 -9.64 4.34
N VAL A 51 15.43 -8.76 4.36
CA VAL A 51 14.08 -9.06 3.86
C VAL A 51 14.12 -9.09 2.33
N ASN A 52 13.62 -10.17 1.74
CA ASN A 52 13.45 -10.29 0.29
C ASN A 52 11.95 -10.30 -0.07
N GLU A 53 11.64 -10.23 -1.37
CA GLU A 53 10.29 -10.14 -1.91
C GLU A 53 9.43 -11.40 -1.69
N SER A 54 10.04 -12.52 -1.28
CA SER A 54 9.32 -13.75 -0.89
C SER A 54 8.92 -13.76 0.59
N ALA A 55 9.30 -12.75 1.37
CA ALA A 55 8.91 -12.63 2.76
C ALA A 55 7.39 -12.48 2.90
N PRO A 56 6.78 -13.05 3.96
CA PRO A 56 5.33 -12.94 4.16
C PRO A 56 4.89 -11.49 4.37
N MET A 57 3.77 -11.12 3.77
CA MET A 57 3.16 -9.79 3.95
C MET A 57 2.25 -9.79 5.18
N ASN A 58 2.80 -9.44 6.34
CA ASN A 58 2.10 -9.39 7.62
C ASN A 58 2.11 -7.96 8.22
N PRO A 59 1.41 -6.98 7.61
CA PRO A 59 1.43 -5.61 8.08
C PRO A 59 0.80 -5.51 9.49
N ILE A 60 1.49 -4.81 10.40
CA ILE A 60 1.04 -4.66 11.79
C ILE A 60 0.21 -3.40 12.03
N ASN A 61 0.18 -2.47 11.06
CA ASN A 61 -0.53 -1.20 11.13
C ASN A 61 -1.17 -0.91 9.76
N PRO A 62 -2.24 -0.08 9.69
CA PRO A 62 -2.65 0.54 8.44
C PRO A 62 -1.44 1.25 7.84
N SER A 63 -1.10 0.90 6.60
CA SER A 63 0.03 1.48 5.88
C SER A 63 -0.02 3.00 6.01
N GLN A 64 1.13 3.59 6.37
CA GLN A 64 1.35 5.02 6.16
C GLN A 64 1.17 5.37 4.68
#